data_AF-A0A7X8M780-F1
#
_entry.id   AF-A0A7X8M780-F1
#
_cell.length_a   1.000
_cell.length_b   1.000
_cell.length_c   1.000
_cell.angle_alpha   90.00
_cell.angle_beta   90.00
_cell.angle_gamma   90.00
#
_symmetry.space_group_name_H-M   'P 1'
#
loop_
_entity.id
_entity.type
_entity.pdbx_description
1 polymer ?
#
loop_
_entity_poly.entity_id
_entity_poly.type
_entity_poly.pdbx_seq_one_letter_code
_entity_poly.pdbx_strand_id
1 'polypeptide(L)'
;MKRGKNRSSELVVLLLLAAAAMRCGEKDNPAAPSGYDLDKNPIPRFVRVNFIDVGRMARISKFRSAAGVDYSDDVEHCRSMLHYFEPRGDLEWQSLAVFSPVTGKITGLVTDRPEVEMIIQAQEYPDFEFHLFNLSPIESLQPGNNVRAGERVGSYVERQTAAAIAVSVNTTRGRRLISWFDVIADTLWQIYGKCGIGTTAEFIITREARDADPLSCSAGRFTTTGHLESWTTMNCHWDVDGWGAPRFVDVNYIDFNRVYKISKFRSAVGHDYSDDDEKCRSMKHYFWLDGSSGWETARIYAPANGTVVWRFEEFLGTQIWIRSEEYPDFQFGIFHLLLADSTLAEGRRVSAGELLGTHISSRTYSDIAVAVITPFQRKLISYFEVITDALFSRY
;
A
#
# COMPACT_ATOMS: atom_id res chain seq x y z
N MET A 1 -58.76 48.45 63.49
CA MET A 1 -57.82 47.55 64.19
C MET A 1 -58.26 46.11 63.96
N LYS A 2 -57.32 45.24 63.54
CA LYS A 2 -57.36 43.76 63.44
C LYS A 2 -58.30 43.16 62.37
N ARG A 3 -57.74 42.63 61.26
CA ARG A 3 -57.15 41.27 61.04
C ARG A 3 -58.22 40.17 61.20
N GLY A 4 -58.48 39.27 60.26
CA GLY A 4 -57.87 38.95 58.97
C GLY A 4 -58.45 37.63 58.40
N LYS A 5 -57.79 37.11 57.36
CA LYS A 5 -57.95 35.81 56.66
C LYS A 5 -59.04 35.69 55.58
N ASN A 6 -58.68 36.13 54.37
CA ASN A 6 -58.35 35.32 53.18
C ASN A 6 -58.77 33.82 53.18
N ARG A 7 -59.56 33.38 52.18
CA ARG A 7 -59.12 32.82 50.86
C ARG A 7 -60.24 32.06 50.14
N SER A 8 -60.41 32.30 48.84
CA SER A 8 -60.44 31.33 47.72
C SER A 8 -61.10 32.00 46.50
N SER A 9 -60.32 32.49 45.53
CA SER A 9 -60.07 31.87 44.22
C SER A 9 -61.33 31.69 43.36
N GLU A 10 -61.45 32.47 42.27
CA GLU A 10 -61.51 31.97 40.89
C GLU A 10 -61.58 33.09 39.83
N LEU A 11 -61.21 32.68 38.60
CA LEU A 11 -61.49 33.23 37.25
C LEU A 11 -60.58 34.30 36.59
N VAL A 12 -59.64 33.78 35.77
CA VAL A 12 -59.47 33.92 34.30
C VAL A 12 -59.94 35.21 33.62
N VAL A 13 -59.05 35.86 32.83
CA VAL A 13 -59.27 36.26 31.40
C VAL A 13 -57.90 36.51 30.72
N LEU A 14 -57.78 36.02 29.48
CA LEU A 14 -56.65 36.11 28.54
C LEU A 14 -56.61 37.46 27.80
N LEU A 15 -55.43 38.03 27.52
CA LEU A 15 -55.25 39.03 26.46
C LEU A 15 -53.85 38.98 25.84
N LEU A 16 -53.82 38.76 24.52
CA LEU A 16 -52.66 38.81 23.65
C LEU A 16 -52.17 40.26 23.46
N LEU A 17 -50.85 40.47 23.54
CA LEU A 17 -50.20 41.71 23.11
C LEU A 17 -48.96 41.38 22.28
N ALA A 18 -48.99 41.84 21.02
CA ALA A 18 -47.87 41.87 20.11
C ALA A 18 -46.82 42.87 20.59
N ALA A 19 -45.54 42.49 20.57
CA ALA A 19 -44.42 43.38 20.82
C ALA A 19 -43.52 43.46 19.58
N ALA A 20 -43.47 44.66 19.00
CA ALA A 20 -42.63 45.04 17.88
C ALA A 20 -41.14 45.07 18.27
N ALA A 21 -40.31 44.79 17.28
CA ALA A 21 -38.86 44.71 17.35
C ALA A 21 -38.18 46.02 17.81
N MET A 22 -37.30 45.91 18.81
CA MET A 22 -36.17 46.82 19.01
C MET A 22 -34.88 46.03 18.87
N ARG A 23 -34.17 46.31 17.77
CA ARG A 23 -32.84 45.83 17.42
C ARG A 23 -31.83 46.47 18.38
N CYS A 24 -31.21 45.66 19.25
CA CYS A 24 -29.91 46.00 19.81
C CYS A 24 -28.85 45.37 18.90
N GLY A 25 -28.02 46.21 18.29
CA GLY A 25 -26.90 45.77 17.46
C GLY A 25 -25.90 44.99 18.30
N GLU A 26 -25.85 43.69 18.09
CA GLU A 26 -24.74 42.85 18.49
C GLU A 26 -23.54 43.29 17.64
N LYS A 27 -22.52 43.88 18.27
CA LYS A 27 -21.27 44.17 17.58
C LYS A 27 -20.65 42.84 17.24
N ASP A 28 -20.43 42.58 15.96
CA ASP A 28 -19.69 41.42 15.49
C ASP A 28 -18.37 41.33 16.27
N ASN A 29 -18.20 40.26 17.04
CA ASN A 29 -16.88 39.90 17.55
C ASN A 29 -15.99 39.68 16.33
N PRO A 30 -14.78 40.27 16.27
CA PRO A 30 -13.87 39.97 15.18
C PRO A 30 -13.62 38.45 15.18
N ALA A 31 -13.92 37.81 14.06
CA ALA A 31 -13.62 36.40 13.86
C ALA A 31 -12.16 36.16 14.25
N ALA A 32 -11.90 35.15 15.10
CA ALA A 32 -10.54 34.72 15.37
C ALA A 32 -9.83 34.50 14.03
N PRO A 33 -8.57 34.91 13.86
CA PRO A 33 -7.87 34.71 12.58
C PRO A 33 -7.89 33.22 12.24
N SER A 34 -8.59 32.87 11.16
CA SER A 34 -8.66 31.51 10.63
C SER A 34 -7.31 31.13 10.03
N GLY A 35 -6.86 29.90 10.27
CA GLY A 35 -5.68 29.33 9.62
C GLY A 35 -4.65 28.77 10.61
N TYR A 36 -3.95 27.73 10.17
CA TYR A 36 -2.92 27.05 10.95
C TYR A 36 -1.63 27.88 11.03
N ASP A 37 -1.09 28.08 12.23
CA ASP A 37 0.20 28.75 12.41
C ASP A 37 1.34 27.71 12.38
N LEU A 38 1.94 27.51 11.20
CA LEU A 38 3.08 26.61 10.99
C LEU A 38 4.36 27.04 11.72
N ASP A 39 4.47 28.31 12.14
CA ASP A 39 5.65 28.80 12.86
C ASP A 39 5.56 28.48 14.36
N LYS A 40 4.33 28.34 14.89
CA LYS A 40 4.09 28.10 16.32
C LYS A 40 3.68 26.67 16.64
N ASN A 41 3.07 25.96 15.70
CA ASN A 41 2.52 24.62 15.93
C ASN A 41 3.27 23.58 15.09
N PRO A 42 3.66 22.44 15.68
CA PRO A 42 4.25 21.34 14.91
C PRO A 42 3.22 20.79 13.91
N ILE A 43 3.67 20.29 12.76
CA ILE A 43 2.76 19.67 11.78
C ILE A 43 2.16 18.39 12.41
N PRO A 44 0.82 18.23 12.43
CA PRO A 44 0.19 17.04 12.99
C PRO A 44 0.43 15.82 12.08
N ARG A 45 0.85 14.71 12.69
CA ARG A 45 1.09 13.43 12.01
C ARG A 45 -0.09 12.47 12.21
N PHE A 46 -1.20 12.76 11.56
CA PHE A 46 -2.50 12.11 11.81
C PHE A 46 -2.96 11.15 10.70
N VAL A 47 -2.31 11.17 9.54
CA VAL A 47 -2.72 10.34 8.41
C VAL A 47 -2.25 8.89 8.61
N ARG A 48 -3.20 7.95 8.66
CA ARG A 48 -2.95 6.53 9.02
C ARG A 48 -3.12 5.54 7.87
N VAL A 49 -3.57 6.02 6.72
CA VAL A 49 -3.81 5.20 5.51
C VAL A 49 -3.20 5.90 4.31
N ASN A 50 -2.66 5.11 3.39
CA ASN A 50 -2.14 5.65 2.13
C ASN A 50 -3.29 5.89 1.15
N PHE A 51 -3.08 6.85 0.24
CA PHE A 51 -3.97 7.07 -0.89
C PHE A 51 -3.69 6.09 -2.06
N ILE A 52 -2.60 5.31 -1.97
CA ILE A 52 -2.16 4.30 -2.96
C ILE A 52 -1.62 3.04 -2.25
N ASP A 53 -1.38 1.97 -3.01
CA ASP A 53 -0.67 0.78 -2.55
C ASP A 53 0.85 0.97 -2.69
N VAL A 54 1.54 1.30 -1.59
CA VAL A 54 2.98 1.60 -1.58
C VAL A 54 3.82 0.43 -2.09
N GLY A 55 3.42 -0.82 -1.80
CA GLY A 55 4.14 -2.01 -2.23
C GLY A 55 4.21 -2.20 -3.75
N ARG A 56 3.36 -1.47 -4.49
CA ARG A 56 3.28 -1.49 -5.95
C ARG A 56 4.04 -0.34 -6.63
N MET A 57 4.71 0.51 -5.86
CA MET A 57 5.41 1.68 -6.39
C MET A 57 6.88 1.35 -6.68
N ALA A 58 7.38 1.80 -7.83
CA ALA A 58 8.80 1.72 -8.18
C ALA A 58 9.57 2.94 -7.67
N ARG A 59 8.96 4.14 -7.68
CA ARG A 59 9.60 5.37 -7.21
C ARG A 59 8.58 6.43 -6.85
N ILE A 60 9.00 7.36 -6.00
CA ILE A 60 8.21 8.51 -5.57
C ILE A 60 9.01 9.79 -5.81
N SER A 61 8.40 10.81 -6.41
CA SER A 61 9.10 12.08 -6.61
C SER A 61 9.34 12.79 -5.28
N LYS A 62 10.40 13.58 -5.22
CA LYS A 62 10.72 14.40 -4.05
C LYS A 62 9.85 15.66 -4.03
N PHE A 63 9.55 16.14 -2.83
CA PHE A 63 9.02 17.47 -2.59
C PHE A 63 10.05 18.52 -3.02
N ARG A 64 9.61 19.62 -3.67
CA ARG A 64 10.45 20.62 -4.35
C ARG A 64 11.29 20.08 -5.52
N SER A 65 10.82 19.02 -6.19
CA SER A 65 11.49 18.46 -7.36
C SER A 65 11.14 19.19 -8.67
N ALA A 66 11.79 18.78 -9.75
CA ALA A 66 11.44 19.15 -11.12
C ALA A 66 10.50 18.12 -11.78
N ALA A 67 9.91 17.20 -11.00
CA ALA A 67 9.00 16.18 -11.53
C ALA A 67 7.64 16.78 -11.89
N GLY A 68 7.12 16.43 -13.06
CA GLY A 68 5.79 16.85 -13.51
C GLY A 68 5.70 18.34 -13.82
N VAL A 69 4.84 19.06 -13.10
CA VAL A 69 4.52 20.47 -13.33
C VAL A 69 4.88 21.35 -12.14
N ASP A 70 4.95 22.66 -12.38
CA ASP A 70 5.06 23.64 -11.30
C ASP A 70 3.72 23.69 -10.53
N TYR A 71 3.80 23.42 -9.24
CA TYR A 71 2.67 23.53 -8.34
C TYR A 71 3.18 24.13 -7.04
N SER A 72 3.15 25.45 -7.07
CA SER A 72 3.74 26.31 -6.07
C SER A 72 2.70 26.75 -5.03
N ASP A 73 3.20 27.20 -3.89
CA ASP A 73 2.37 27.85 -2.87
C ASP A 73 2.55 29.38 -2.93
N ASP A 74 2.02 30.10 -1.94
CA ASP A 74 2.11 31.57 -1.92
C ASP A 74 3.52 32.09 -1.58
N VAL A 75 4.48 31.21 -1.28
CA VAL A 75 5.83 31.56 -0.80
C VAL A 75 6.93 31.00 -1.69
N GLU A 76 6.82 29.75 -2.11
CA GLU A 76 7.81 29.06 -2.92
C GLU A 76 7.29 28.88 -4.34
N HIS A 77 8.06 29.39 -5.32
CA HIS A 77 7.68 29.39 -6.74
C HIS A 77 8.57 28.49 -7.59
N CYS A 78 8.06 28.09 -8.76
CA CYS A 78 8.76 27.32 -9.79
C CYS A 78 9.39 26.02 -9.25
N ARG A 79 8.58 25.18 -8.62
CA ARG A 79 8.97 23.86 -8.11
C ARG A 79 7.75 22.98 -7.91
N SER A 80 7.94 21.67 -7.99
CA SER A 80 6.85 20.73 -7.75
C SER A 80 6.74 20.44 -6.27
N MET A 81 5.66 20.90 -5.64
CA MET A 81 5.34 20.62 -4.24
C MET A 81 4.43 19.38 -4.11
N LEU A 82 4.46 18.49 -5.12
CA LEU A 82 3.75 17.23 -5.13
C LEU A 82 4.70 16.06 -4.84
N HIS A 83 4.11 14.95 -4.46
CA HIS A 83 4.72 13.63 -4.60
C HIS A 83 3.97 12.84 -5.68
N TYR A 84 4.65 12.50 -6.76
CA TYR A 84 4.20 11.57 -7.79
C TYR A 84 4.58 10.14 -7.39
N PHE A 85 3.65 9.21 -7.50
CA PHE A 85 3.82 7.80 -7.13
C PHE A 85 3.77 6.94 -8.37
N GLU A 86 4.95 6.60 -8.91
CA GLU A 86 5.09 5.83 -10.13
C GLU A 86 4.99 4.32 -9.81
N PRO A 87 3.98 3.61 -10.34
CA PRO A 87 3.89 2.17 -10.17
C PRO A 87 5.03 1.42 -10.84
N ARG A 88 5.28 0.19 -10.39
CA ARG A 88 6.21 -0.70 -11.08
C ARG A 88 5.77 -0.98 -12.52
N GLY A 89 6.76 -1.18 -13.39
CA GLY A 89 6.52 -1.38 -14.83
C GLY A 89 5.86 -2.71 -15.20
N ASP A 90 5.76 -3.66 -14.26
CA ASP A 90 5.09 -4.96 -14.45
C ASP A 90 3.59 -4.93 -14.14
N LEU A 91 3.06 -3.77 -13.75
CA LEU A 91 1.66 -3.61 -13.35
C LEU A 91 0.84 -2.89 -14.42
N GLU A 92 -0.42 -3.29 -14.54
CA GLU A 92 -1.43 -2.52 -15.29
C GLU A 92 -1.91 -1.34 -14.45
N TRP A 93 -1.45 -0.12 -14.76
CA TRP A 93 -1.67 1.06 -13.90
C TRP A 93 -3.16 1.31 -13.62
N GLN A 94 -4.01 1.15 -14.63
CA GLN A 94 -5.47 1.36 -14.54
C GLN A 94 -6.16 0.49 -13.50
N SER A 95 -5.57 -0.65 -13.16
CA SER A 95 -6.10 -1.56 -12.14
C SER A 95 -5.80 -1.09 -10.71
N LEU A 96 -4.94 -0.10 -10.54
CA LEU A 96 -4.50 0.39 -9.24
C LEU A 96 -5.52 1.37 -8.66
N ALA A 97 -6.04 1.04 -7.49
CA ALA A 97 -7.00 1.87 -6.78
C ALA A 97 -6.33 3.08 -6.12
N VAL A 98 -7.08 4.18 -6.08
CA VAL A 98 -6.76 5.40 -5.34
C VAL A 98 -7.77 5.57 -4.21
N PHE A 99 -7.29 5.89 -3.01
CA PHE A 99 -8.07 5.96 -1.78
C PHE A 99 -8.03 7.35 -1.17
N SER A 100 -9.04 7.68 -0.37
CA SER A 100 -8.98 8.88 0.47
C SER A 100 -7.96 8.66 1.60
N PRO A 101 -6.96 9.54 1.76
CA PRO A 101 -5.99 9.43 2.86
C PRO A 101 -6.61 9.77 4.23
N VAL A 102 -7.74 10.47 4.24
CA VAL A 102 -8.37 10.98 5.47
C VAL A 102 -9.88 10.79 5.44
N THR A 103 -10.50 10.79 6.62
CA THR A 103 -11.93 11.04 6.71
C THR A 103 -12.16 12.53 6.56
N GLY A 104 -13.04 12.91 5.65
CA GLY A 104 -13.15 14.30 5.23
C GLY A 104 -14.29 14.56 4.26
N LYS A 105 -14.31 15.77 3.74
CA LYS A 105 -15.29 16.24 2.77
C LYS A 105 -14.60 16.58 1.45
N ILE A 106 -15.14 16.12 0.34
CA ILE A 106 -14.69 16.54 -0.99
C ILE A 106 -15.10 18.00 -1.19
N THR A 107 -14.15 18.92 -1.25
CA THR A 107 -14.41 20.35 -1.44
C THR A 107 -14.30 20.76 -2.90
N GLY A 108 -13.56 20.00 -3.71
CA GLY A 108 -13.37 20.26 -5.13
C GLY A 108 -13.15 19.00 -5.95
N LEU A 109 -13.59 19.05 -7.20
CA LEU A 109 -13.30 18.05 -8.22
C LEU A 109 -13.12 18.79 -9.55
N VAL A 110 -11.88 18.93 -10.00
CA VAL A 110 -11.49 19.66 -11.21
C VAL A 110 -11.25 18.65 -12.32
N THR A 111 -12.13 18.62 -13.32
CA THR A 111 -12.11 17.63 -14.42
C THR A 111 -12.00 18.25 -15.81
N ASP A 112 -11.98 19.58 -15.91
CA ASP A 112 -11.96 20.36 -17.15
C ASP A 112 -10.55 20.61 -17.71
N ARG A 113 -9.54 20.01 -17.08
CA ARG A 113 -8.12 20.08 -17.48
C ARG A 113 -7.52 18.68 -17.60
N PRO A 114 -6.36 18.52 -18.26
CA PRO A 114 -5.74 17.21 -18.48
C PRO A 114 -5.44 16.45 -17.18
N GLU A 115 -5.08 17.17 -16.12
CA GLU A 115 -4.83 16.63 -14.78
C GLU A 115 -6.08 16.75 -13.90
N VAL A 116 -6.85 15.67 -13.79
CA VAL A 116 -7.96 15.60 -12.84
C VAL A 116 -7.43 15.79 -11.42
N GLU A 117 -8.09 16.65 -10.64
CA GLU A 117 -7.77 16.90 -9.22
C GLU A 117 -9.01 16.71 -8.34
N MET A 118 -8.86 15.92 -7.29
CA MET A 118 -9.85 15.79 -6.21
C MET A 118 -9.28 16.44 -4.94
N ILE A 119 -10.04 17.34 -4.33
CA ILE A 119 -9.64 18.06 -3.12
C ILE A 119 -10.48 17.56 -1.95
N ILE A 120 -9.82 17.09 -0.90
CA ILE A 120 -10.46 16.53 0.29
C ILE A 120 -10.00 17.33 1.51
N GLN A 121 -10.91 18.06 2.13
CA GLN A 121 -10.68 18.73 3.41
C GLN A 121 -10.75 17.71 4.55
N ALA A 122 -9.70 17.65 5.37
CA ALA A 122 -9.67 16.74 6.51
C ALA A 122 -10.68 17.14 7.58
N GLN A 123 -11.43 16.17 8.09
CA GLN A 123 -12.39 16.41 9.18
C GLN A 123 -11.67 16.71 10.51
N GLU A 124 -10.55 16.02 10.79
CA GLU A 124 -9.80 16.16 12.04
C GLU A 124 -9.02 17.48 12.11
N TYR A 125 -8.49 17.93 10.97
CA TYR A 125 -7.74 19.18 10.84
C TYR A 125 -8.28 20.00 9.65
N PRO A 126 -9.33 20.81 9.84
CA PRO A 126 -10.00 21.51 8.74
C PRO A 126 -9.15 22.51 7.95
N ASP A 127 -8.00 22.95 8.51
CA ASP A 127 -7.03 23.79 7.81
C ASP A 127 -6.18 23.00 6.79
N PHE A 128 -6.28 21.67 6.75
CA PHE A 128 -5.51 20.79 5.88
C PHE A 128 -6.39 20.22 4.76
N GLU A 129 -5.94 20.38 3.52
CA GLU A 129 -6.56 19.77 2.35
C GLU A 129 -5.58 18.83 1.63
N PHE A 130 -6.11 17.71 1.13
CA PHE A 130 -5.39 16.73 0.36
C PHE A 130 -5.85 16.81 -1.09
N HIS A 131 -4.90 17.08 -1.97
CA HIS A 131 -5.13 17.23 -3.40
C HIS A 131 -4.62 15.99 -4.11
N LEU A 132 -5.52 15.14 -4.61
CA LEU A 132 -5.20 13.94 -5.36
C LEU A 132 -5.25 14.25 -6.85
N PHE A 133 -4.17 13.99 -7.57
CA PHE A 133 -4.01 14.28 -8.99
C PHE A 133 -3.88 13.01 -9.82
N ASN A 134 -4.22 13.12 -11.11
CA ASN A 134 -4.05 12.07 -12.12
C ASN A 134 -4.75 10.75 -11.74
N LEU A 135 -5.97 10.87 -11.21
CA LEU A 135 -6.87 9.75 -10.96
C LEU A 135 -8.10 9.82 -11.87
N SER A 136 -8.71 8.66 -12.12
CA SER A 136 -10.07 8.50 -12.63
C SER A 136 -11.01 8.38 -11.42
N PRO A 137 -11.76 9.44 -11.05
CA PRO A 137 -12.67 9.42 -9.91
C PRO A 137 -13.82 8.44 -10.13
N ILE A 138 -14.37 7.88 -9.05
CA ILE A 138 -15.65 7.17 -9.12
C ILE A 138 -16.74 8.16 -9.52
N GLU A 139 -17.52 7.84 -10.55
CA GLU A 139 -18.51 8.75 -11.17
C GLU A 139 -19.53 9.32 -10.18
N SER A 140 -19.87 8.58 -9.12
CA SER A 140 -20.84 9.03 -8.11
C SER A 140 -20.28 10.05 -7.10
N LEU A 141 -18.97 10.32 -7.12
CA LEU A 141 -18.33 11.27 -6.21
C LEU A 141 -18.36 12.68 -6.79
N GLN A 142 -18.81 13.63 -5.97
CA GLN A 142 -18.94 15.04 -6.31
C GLN A 142 -18.60 15.93 -5.11
N PRO A 143 -18.24 17.21 -5.34
CA PRO A 143 -18.05 18.17 -4.27
C PRO A 143 -19.25 18.19 -3.32
N GLY A 144 -18.97 18.18 -2.02
CA GLY A 144 -19.96 18.08 -0.96
C GLY A 144 -20.10 16.69 -0.34
N ASN A 145 -19.65 15.61 -1.02
CA ASN A 145 -19.66 14.27 -0.44
C ASN A 145 -18.66 14.13 0.70
N ASN A 146 -18.99 13.26 1.67
CA ASN A 146 -18.06 12.84 2.70
C ASN A 146 -17.42 11.50 2.30
N VAL A 147 -16.14 11.36 2.60
CA VAL A 147 -15.37 10.12 2.40
C VAL A 147 -14.71 9.70 3.71
N ARG A 148 -14.47 8.42 3.87
CA ARG A 148 -13.73 7.86 5.01
C ARG A 148 -12.26 7.63 4.64
N ALA A 149 -11.37 7.70 5.62
CA ALA A 149 -10.00 7.26 5.46
C ALA A 149 -9.97 5.80 4.94
N GLY A 150 -9.26 5.57 3.83
CA GLY A 150 -9.14 4.26 3.18
C GLY A 150 -10.31 3.91 2.26
N GLU A 151 -11.30 4.79 2.11
CA GLU A 151 -12.35 4.63 1.11
C GLU A 151 -11.78 4.79 -0.29
N ARG A 152 -12.13 3.88 -1.21
CA ARG A 152 -11.72 4.00 -2.61
C ARG A 152 -12.44 5.19 -3.24
N VAL A 153 -11.68 6.11 -3.82
CA VAL A 153 -12.19 7.32 -4.51
C VAL A 153 -11.96 7.30 -6.01
N GLY A 154 -11.13 6.38 -6.50
CA GLY A 154 -10.86 6.24 -7.93
C GLY A 154 -9.86 5.14 -8.25
N SER A 155 -9.26 5.27 -9.42
CA SER A 155 -8.11 4.50 -9.87
C SER A 155 -7.09 5.39 -10.56
N TYR A 156 -5.89 4.89 -10.80
CA TYR A 156 -4.93 5.55 -11.69
C TYR A 156 -5.55 5.74 -13.10
N VAL A 157 -5.16 6.82 -13.77
CA VAL A 157 -5.58 7.11 -15.15
C VAL A 157 -4.92 6.18 -16.16
N GLU A 158 -5.55 6.00 -17.32
CA GLU A 158 -5.05 5.14 -18.42
C GLU A 158 -3.74 5.60 -19.06
N ARG A 159 -3.38 6.87 -18.86
CA ARG A 159 -2.14 7.45 -19.37
C ARG A 159 -0.99 7.16 -18.40
N GLN A 160 0.24 7.08 -18.90
CA GLN A 160 1.47 6.83 -18.13
C GLN A 160 1.86 7.96 -17.15
N THR A 161 0.89 8.74 -16.64
CA THR A 161 1.12 9.80 -15.67
C THR A 161 0.86 9.26 -14.27
N ALA A 162 1.88 9.29 -13.42
CA ALA A 162 1.77 8.84 -12.03
C ALA A 162 0.69 9.64 -11.27
N ALA A 163 -0.10 8.93 -10.45
CA ALA A 163 -0.96 9.58 -9.46
C ALA A 163 -0.09 10.41 -8.52
N ALA A 164 -0.59 11.56 -8.09
CA ALA A 164 0.17 12.44 -7.23
C ALA A 164 -0.68 13.01 -6.11
N ILE A 165 0.00 13.46 -5.05
CA ILE A 165 -0.62 14.08 -3.89
C ILE A 165 0.11 15.37 -3.52
N ALA A 166 -0.66 16.39 -3.19
CA ALA A 166 -0.18 17.57 -2.46
C ALA A 166 -0.98 17.71 -1.16
N VAL A 167 -0.31 18.25 -0.13
CA VAL A 167 -0.95 18.61 1.14
C VAL A 167 -0.88 20.12 1.27
N SER A 168 -2.04 20.77 1.24
CA SER A 168 -2.14 22.21 1.45
C SER A 168 -2.60 22.52 2.86
N VAL A 169 -2.06 23.59 3.42
CA VAL A 169 -2.40 24.12 4.72
C VAL A 169 -2.82 25.56 4.53
N ASN A 170 -4.06 25.88 4.90
CA ASN A 170 -4.51 27.25 4.97
C ASN A 170 -3.92 27.90 6.23
N THR A 171 -2.96 28.80 6.06
CA THR A 171 -2.27 29.46 7.17
C THR A 171 -2.77 30.88 7.36
N THR A 172 -2.39 31.50 8.48
CA THR A 172 -2.64 32.93 8.71
C THR A 172 -1.93 33.86 7.71
N ARG A 173 -1.02 33.33 6.89
CA ARG A 173 -0.23 34.06 5.87
C ARG A 173 -0.50 33.60 4.44
N GLY A 174 -1.59 32.86 4.21
CA GLY A 174 -1.93 32.29 2.89
C GLY A 174 -1.72 30.79 2.83
N ARG A 175 -1.91 30.22 1.64
CA ARG A 175 -1.80 28.78 1.42
C ARG A 175 -0.33 28.38 1.39
N ARG A 176 0.00 27.35 2.18
CA ARG A 176 1.31 26.71 2.18
C ARG A 176 1.16 25.27 1.72
N LEU A 177 2.18 24.75 1.05
CA LEU A 177 2.28 23.33 0.74
C LEU A 177 3.36 22.70 1.62
N ILE A 178 3.06 21.51 2.13
CA ILE A 178 3.99 20.69 2.94
C ILE A 178 4.12 19.30 2.33
N SER A 179 5.14 18.54 2.73
CA SER A 179 5.31 17.19 2.22
C SER A 179 4.19 16.29 2.72
N TRP A 180 3.72 15.38 1.87
CA TRP A 180 2.88 14.25 2.29
C TRP A 180 3.50 13.50 3.48
N PHE A 181 4.82 13.36 3.48
CA PHE A 181 5.56 12.66 4.52
C PHE A 181 5.62 13.43 5.85
N ASP A 182 5.28 14.73 5.87
CA ASP A 182 5.20 15.52 7.10
C ASP A 182 3.91 15.24 7.90
N VAL A 183 2.85 14.71 7.27
CA VAL A 183 1.53 14.49 7.91
C VAL A 183 1.19 13.03 8.18
N ILE A 184 1.97 12.08 7.66
CA ILE A 184 1.74 10.66 7.91
C ILE A 184 2.18 10.25 9.32
N ALA A 185 1.34 9.45 9.98
CA ALA A 185 1.63 8.83 11.26
C ALA A 185 2.79 7.82 11.15
N ASP A 186 3.50 7.60 12.25
CA ASP A 186 4.61 6.63 12.32
C ASP A 186 4.20 5.20 11.92
N THR A 187 2.96 4.82 12.21
CA THR A 187 2.41 3.52 11.81
C THR A 187 2.37 3.34 10.29
N LEU A 188 2.12 4.42 9.55
CA LEU A 188 2.11 4.39 8.09
C LEU A 188 3.54 4.40 7.54
N TRP A 189 4.46 5.08 8.24
CA TRP A 189 5.87 5.15 7.86
C TRP A 189 6.56 3.78 7.80
N GLN A 190 6.18 2.86 8.69
CA GLN A 190 6.73 1.49 8.70
C GLN A 190 6.58 0.77 7.35
N ILE A 191 5.58 1.10 6.53
CA ILE A 191 5.40 0.53 5.19
C ILE A 191 6.51 0.98 4.24
N TYR A 192 6.90 2.25 4.28
CA TYR A 192 7.99 2.78 3.45
C TYR A 192 9.36 2.24 3.89
N GLY A 193 9.54 2.00 5.20
CA GLY A 193 10.72 1.32 5.73
C GLY A 193 10.91 -0.09 5.16
N LYS A 194 9.80 -0.84 4.98
CA LYS A 194 9.78 -2.14 4.28
C LYS A 194 10.04 -2.04 2.78
N CYS A 195 10.23 -0.85 2.24
CA CYS A 195 10.62 -0.62 0.86
C CYS A 195 12.01 0.01 0.75
N GLY A 196 12.83 -0.10 1.81
CA GLY A 196 14.21 0.38 1.82
C GLY A 196 14.39 1.86 2.12
N ILE A 197 13.36 2.57 2.60
CA ILE A 197 13.45 4.00 2.92
C ILE A 197 13.72 4.20 4.40
N GLY A 198 14.84 4.84 4.72
CA GLY A 198 15.28 5.06 6.10
C GLY A 198 14.68 6.32 6.75
N THR A 199 14.48 7.39 5.98
CA THR A 199 14.06 8.69 6.52
C THR A 199 13.20 9.50 5.55
N THR A 200 12.31 10.33 6.10
CA THR A 200 11.47 11.25 5.30
C THR A 200 12.29 12.24 4.48
N ALA A 201 13.52 12.54 4.91
CA ALA A 201 14.44 13.42 4.18
C ALA A 201 14.78 12.90 2.77
N GLU A 202 14.68 11.59 2.52
CA GLU A 202 14.90 11.02 1.19
C GLU A 202 13.88 11.55 0.17
N PHE A 203 12.66 11.83 0.62
CA PHE A 203 11.58 12.37 -0.20
C PHE A 203 11.54 13.90 -0.27
N ILE A 204 12.48 14.62 0.35
CA ILE A 204 12.41 16.08 0.44
C ILE A 204 13.71 16.70 -0.09
N ILE A 205 13.58 17.52 -1.12
CA ILE A 205 14.62 18.51 -1.41
C ILE A 205 14.36 19.69 -0.47
N THR A 206 15.39 20.11 0.28
CA THR A 206 15.25 21.26 1.17
C THR A 206 15.04 22.53 0.35
N ARG A 207 14.41 23.53 0.97
CA ARG A 207 14.20 24.82 0.32
C ARG A 207 15.54 25.43 -0.12
N GLU A 208 16.53 25.40 0.77
CA GLU A 208 17.84 25.98 0.55
C GLU A 208 18.57 25.29 -0.61
N ALA A 209 18.47 23.96 -0.72
CA ALA A 209 19.05 23.22 -1.83
C ALA A 209 18.38 23.58 -3.16
N ARG A 210 17.04 23.68 -3.19
CA ARG A 210 16.31 24.09 -4.40
C ARG A 210 16.58 25.55 -4.77
N ASP A 211 16.70 26.45 -3.81
CA ASP A 211 17.01 27.85 -4.06
C ASP A 211 18.46 28.02 -4.59
N ALA A 212 19.37 27.10 -4.22
CA ALA A 212 20.73 27.04 -4.76
C ALA A 212 20.83 26.37 -6.15
N ASP A 213 19.83 25.57 -6.55
CA ASP A 213 19.69 24.95 -7.88
C ASP A 213 18.32 25.31 -8.50
N PRO A 214 18.11 26.59 -8.88
CA PRO A 214 16.80 27.09 -9.29
C PRO A 214 16.35 26.46 -10.62
N LEU A 215 15.05 26.19 -10.70
CA LEU A 215 14.39 25.79 -11.94
C LEU A 215 13.93 27.02 -12.73
N SER A 216 13.77 26.86 -14.04
CA SER A 216 13.07 27.83 -14.89
C SER A 216 11.70 27.29 -15.24
N CYS A 217 10.68 28.15 -15.24
CA CYS A 217 9.29 27.77 -15.53
C CYS A 217 8.66 28.69 -16.56
N SER A 218 7.79 28.13 -17.40
CA SER A 218 6.94 28.87 -18.33
C SER A 218 5.58 28.20 -18.41
N ALA A 219 4.50 28.98 -18.22
CA ALA A 219 3.12 28.49 -18.27
C ALA A 219 2.87 27.22 -17.40
N GLY A 220 3.37 27.22 -16.16
CA GLY A 220 3.20 26.11 -15.21
C GLY A 220 4.06 24.87 -15.52
N ARG A 221 4.98 24.93 -16.48
CA ARG A 221 5.87 23.83 -16.85
C ARG A 221 7.33 24.19 -16.60
N PHE A 222 8.10 23.23 -16.14
CA PHE A 222 9.55 23.36 -16.05
C PHE A 222 10.17 23.40 -17.45
N THR A 223 11.07 24.37 -17.68
CA THR A 223 11.90 24.46 -18.87
C THR A 223 13.33 23.99 -18.63
N THR A 224 13.67 23.71 -17.37
CA THR A 224 14.93 23.08 -16.94
C THR A 224 14.64 21.96 -15.94
N THR A 225 15.53 20.97 -15.84
CA THR A 225 15.40 19.86 -14.89
C THR A 225 16.18 20.07 -13.59
N GLY A 226 17.04 21.09 -13.53
CA GLY A 226 18.01 21.28 -12.45
C GLY A 226 19.07 20.16 -12.41
N HIS A 227 19.84 20.13 -11.34
CA HIS A 227 20.89 19.14 -11.05
C HIS A 227 20.55 18.22 -9.87
N LEU A 228 19.51 18.55 -9.10
CA LEU A 228 19.08 17.73 -7.96
C LEU A 228 18.20 16.56 -8.40
N GLU A 229 18.46 15.37 -7.86
CA GLU A 229 17.70 14.15 -8.11
C GLU A 229 16.22 14.33 -7.71
N SER A 230 15.32 14.12 -8.67
CA SER A 230 13.89 14.35 -8.49
C SER A 230 13.13 13.16 -7.93
N TRP A 231 13.74 11.96 -7.92
CA TRP A 231 13.06 10.73 -7.55
C TRP A 231 13.76 10.00 -6.41
N THR A 232 12.96 9.27 -5.64
CA THR A 232 13.43 8.27 -4.67
C THR A 232 12.92 6.91 -5.14
N THR A 233 13.84 6.00 -5.46
CA THR A 233 13.50 4.65 -5.86
C THR A 233 13.05 3.83 -4.66
N MET A 234 11.93 3.15 -4.80
CA MET A 234 11.39 2.23 -3.80
C MET A 234 11.91 0.82 -4.09
N ASN A 235 12.45 0.15 -3.08
CA ASN A 235 12.75 -1.27 -3.15
C ASN A 235 11.73 -2.07 -2.33
N CYS A 236 10.48 -2.07 -2.78
CA CYS A 236 9.39 -2.82 -2.12
C CYS A 236 9.47 -4.35 -2.35
N HIS A 237 10.65 -4.86 -2.69
CA HIS A 237 10.93 -6.29 -2.78
C HIS A 237 11.48 -6.80 -1.46
N TRP A 238 11.19 -8.07 -1.15
CA TRP A 238 11.68 -8.70 0.05
C TRP A 238 13.20 -8.87 0.02
N ASP A 239 13.88 -8.16 0.91
CA ASP A 239 15.31 -8.34 1.16
C ASP A 239 15.51 -9.46 2.18
N VAL A 240 15.71 -10.69 1.70
CA VAL A 240 15.92 -11.86 2.56
C VAL A 240 17.25 -11.82 3.31
N ASP A 241 18.27 -11.13 2.77
CA ASP A 241 19.58 -11.02 3.42
C ASP A 241 19.55 -9.98 4.54
N GLY A 242 18.81 -8.89 4.35
CA GLY A 242 18.63 -7.83 5.34
C GLY A 242 17.58 -8.16 6.41
N TRP A 243 16.44 -8.74 6.02
CA TRP A 243 15.29 -8.94 6.92
C TRP A 243 15.09 -10.38 7.38
N GLY A 244 15.78 -11.35 6.76
CA GLY A 244 15.51 -12.77 6.94
C GLY A 244 14.25 -13.23 6.21
N ALA A 245 13.98 -14.53 6.19
CA ALA A 245 12.78 -15.08 5.60
C ALA A 245 11.56 -14.93 6.53
N PRO A 246 10.38 -14.52 6.02
CA PRO A 246 9.16 -14.49 6.80
C PRO A 246 8.66 -15.92 7.04
N ARG A 247 8.22 -16.21 8.26
CA ARG A 247 7.73 -17.54 8.67
C ARG A 247 6.20 -17.60 8.63
N PHE A 248 5.65 -17.82 7.44
CA PHE A 248 4.20 -17.70 7.17
C PHE A 248 3.54 -18.99 6.68
N VAL A 249 4.32 -20.03 6.35
CA VAL A 249 3.77 -21.32 5.91
C VAL A 249 3.40 -22.17 7.14
N ASP A 250 2.12 -22.45 7.31
CA ASP A 250 1.56 -23.17 8.47
C ASP A 250 0.97 -24.55 8.13
N VAL A 251 0.99 -24.94 6.86
CA VAL A 251 0.58 -26.26 6.36
C VAL A 251 1.73 -26.99 5.66
N ASN A 252 1.75 -28.32 5.78
CA ASN A 252 2.69 -29.15 5.03
C ASN A 252 2.23 -29.28 3.57
N TYR A 253 3.18 -29.16 2.64
CA TYR A 253 2.90 -29.34 1.21
C TYR A 253 2.70 -30.81 0.80
N ILE A 254 2.96 -31.77 1.69
CA ILE A 254 2.84 -33.22 1.43
C ILE A 254 2.23 -33.93 2.64
N ASP A 255 1.67 -35.13 2.44
CA ASP A 255 1.24 -36.07 3.49
C ASP A 255 2.39 -36.40 4.46
N PHE A 256 2.63 -35.49 5.41
CA PHE A 256 3.83 -35.49 6.23
C PHE A 256 4.01 -36.74 7.10
N ASN A 257 2.92 -37.35 7.55
CA ASN A 257 2.98 -38.58 8.36
C ASN A 257 3.61 -39.77 7.62
N ARG A 258 3.77 -39.67 6.29
CA ARG A 258 4.39 -40.70 5.44
C ARG A 258 5.87 -40.42 5.18
N VAL A 259 6.36 -39.25 5.57
CA VAL A 259 7.74 -38.81 5.36
C VAL A 259 8.62 -39.40 6.46
N TYR A 260 9.69 -40.08 6.08
CA TYR A 260 10.66 -40.64 7.05
C TYR A 260 12.07 -40.06 6.93
N LYS A 261 12.35 -39.30 5.85
CA LYS A 261 13.65 -38.67 5.62
C LYS A 261 13.50 -37.46 4.72
N ILE A 262 14.24 -36.40 5.02
CA ILE A 262 14.26 -35.15 4.24
C ILE A 262 15.70 -34.77 3.94
N SER A 263 15.99 -34.30 2.73
CA SER A 263 17.31 -33.80 2.38
C SER A 263 17.61 -32.46 3.06
N LYS A 264 18.89 -32.20 3.30
CA LYS A 264 19.36 -30.85 3.64
C LYS A 264 19.28 -29.94 2.42
N PHE A 265 19.06 -28.65 2.68
CA PHE A 265 19.24 -27.59 1.67
C PHE A 265 20.71 -27.52 1.25
N ARG A 266 21.00 -27.18 -0.02
CA ARG A 266 22.36 -27.21 -0.60
C ARG A 266 23.04 -28.59 -0.57
N SER A 267 22.26 -29.68 -0.55
CA SER A 267 22.82 -31.03 -0.57
C SER A 267 23.17 -31.51 -1.98
N ALA A 268 23.89 -32.63 -2.06
CA ALA A 268 24.20 -33.32 -3.32
C ALA A 268 23.09 -34.30 -3.77
N VAL A 269 21.92 -34.23 -3.13
CA VAL A 269 20.77 -35.09 -3.45
C VAL A 269 20.09 -34.59 -4.71
N GLY A 270 19.73 -35.50 -5.61
CA GLY A 270 19.07 -35.17 -6.87
C GLY A 270 20.04 -34.67 -7.93
N HIS A 271 19.76 -33.50 -8.50
CA HIS A 271 20.57 -32.85 -9.53
C HIS A 271 20.84 -31.39 -9.18
N ASP A 272 21.72 -30.73 -9.95
CA ASP A 272 21.95 -29.30 -9.81
C ASP A 272 20.64 -28.52 -9.98
N TYR A 273 20.34 -27.67 -9.01
CA TYR A 273 19.20 -26.78 -9.02
C TYR A 273 19.64 -25.46 -8.41
N SER A 274 20.50 -24.79 -9.19
CA SER A 274 21.15 -23.54 -8.83
C SER A 274 20.23 -22.34 -9.01
N ASP A 275 20.51 -21.27 -8.28
CA ASP A 275 19.90 -19.96 -8.46
C ASP A 275 20.92 -18.99 -9.08
N ASP A 276 20.66 -17.68 -9.01
CA ASP A 276 21.55 -16.70 -9.62
C ASP A 276 22.89 -16.58 -8.88
N ASP A 277 22.91 -16.85 -7.57
CA ASP A 277 24.06 -16.67 -6.67
C ASP A 277 24.91 -17.95 -6.51
N GLU A 278 24.26 -19.09 -6.35
CA GLU A 278 24.89 -20.34 -5.96
C GLU A 278 24.88 -21.33 -7.12
N LYS A 279 26.04 -21.90 -7.44
CA LYS A 279 26.22 -22.88 -8.52
C LYS A 279 26.54 -24.29 -7.99
N CYS A 280 26.17 -25.31 -8.78
CA CYS A 280 26.53 -26.72 -8.61
C CYS A 280 26.08 -27.31 -7.26
N ARG A 281 24.80 -27.14 -6.91
CA ARG A 281 24.17 -27.72 -5.71
C ARG A 281 22.66 -27.80 -5.87
N SER A 282 22.01 -28.67 -5.11
CA SER A 282 20.55 -28.71 -5.11
C SER A 282 19.99 -27.76 -4.05
N MET A 283 19.32 -26.69 -4.52
CA MET A 283 18.63 -25.70 -3.68
C MET A 283 17.15 -26.09 -3.48
N LYS A 284 16.89 -27.38 -3.27
CA LYS A 284 15.57 -27.97 -3.04
C LYS A 284 15.59 -28.82 -1.77
N HIS A 285 14.41 -29.11 -1.24
CA HIS A 285 14.23 -30.18 -0.26
C HIS A 285 13.52 -31.35 -0.90
N TYR A 286 14.09 -32.54 -0.75
CA TYR A 286 13.52 -33.81 -1.18
C TYR A 286 12.99 -34.56 0.03
N PHE A 287 11.76 -35.04 -0.07
CA PHE A 287 11.00 -35.74 0.96
C PHE A 287 10.83 -37.21 0.56
N TRP A 288 11.34 -38.11 1.40
CA TRP A 288 11.22 -39.55 1.21
C TRP A 288 9.99 -40.08 1.91
N LEU A 289 9.15 -40.74 1.14
CA LEU A 289 7.99 -41.46 1.64
C LEU A 289 8.36 -42.90 1.98
N ASP A 290 7.80 -43.42 3.07
CA ASP A 290 8.01 -44.79 3.56
C ASP A 290 7.62 -45.89 2.55
N GLY A 291 6.85 -45.53 1.52
CA GLY A 291 6.39 -46.41 0.45
C GLY A 291 5.29 -47.39 0.85
N SER A 292 4.83 -47.36 2.10
CA SER A 292 3.93 -48.37 2.68
C SER A 292 2.58 -48.49 1.95
N SER A 293 2.13 -47.39 1.33
CA SER A 293 0.85 -47.29 0.61
C SER A 293 1.00 -46.89 -0.87
N GLY A 294 2.20 -47.08 -1.46
CA GLY A 294 2.51 -46.61 -2.82
C GLY A 294 2.76 -45.10 -2.89
N TRP A 295 3.74 -44.67 -3.65
CA TRP A 295 4.12 -43.24 -3.71
C TRP A 295 3.04 -42.40 -4.40
N GLU A 296 2.40 -42.98 -5.40
CA GLU A 296 1.33 -42.41 -6.22
C GLU A 296 0.06 -42.04 -5.44
N THR A 297 -0.07 -42.47 -4.20
CA THR A 297 -1.20 -42.13 -3.34
C THR A 297 -0.90 -40.97 -2.39
N ALA A 298 0.35 -40.50 -2.33
CA ALA A 298 0.74 -39.43 -1.42
C ALA A 298 0.23 -38.10 -1.93
N ARG A 299 -0.62 -37.45 -1.14
CA ARG A 299 -1.24 -36.18 -1.48
C ARG A 299 -0.26 -35.04 -1.30
N ILE A 300 -0.36 -34.09 -2.23
CA ILE A 300 0.43 -32.88 -2.29
C ILE A 300 -0.52 -31.69 -2.23
N TYR A 301 -0.20 -30.72 -1.38
CA TYR A 301 -1.04 -29.59 -1.02
C TYR A 301 -0.34 -28.26 -1.32
N ALA A 302 -1.12 -27.21 -1.53
CA ALA A 302 -0.61 -25.86 -1.63
C ALA A 302 -0.04 -25.42 -0.26
N PRO A 303 1.22 -24.94 -0.20
CA PRO A 303 1.84 -24.52 1.06
C PRO A 303 1.30 -23.18 1.59
N ALA A 304 0.70 -22.36 0.72
CA ALA A 304 0.18 -21.04 1.08
C ALA A 304 -1.00 -20.66 0.17
N ASN A 305 -1.78 -19.67 0.59
CA ASN A 305 -2.70 -18.97 -0.31
C ASN A 305 -1.88 -18.31 -1.43
N GLY A 306 -2.34 -18.45 -2.67
CA GLY A 306 -1.57 -17.92 -3.78
C GLY A 306 -2.19 -18.13 -5.15
N THR A 307 -1.41 -17.77 -6.17
CA THR A 307 -1.80 -17.95 -7.57
C THR A 307 -0.77 -18.84 -8.26
N VAL A 308 -1.24 -19.82 -9.03
CA VAL A 308 -0.41 -20.61 -9.94
C VAL A 308 0.13 -19.65 -11.00
N VAL A 309 1.45 -19.46 -11.03
CA VAL A 309 2.13 -18.54 -11.97
C VAL A 309 2.89 -19.28 -13.06
N TRP A 310 3.13 -20.58 -12.87
CA TRP A 310 3.73 -21.40 -13.90
C TRP A 310 3.32 -22.86 -13.76
N ARG A 311 3.08 -23.53 -14.90
CA ARG A 311 2.83 -24.97 -14.98
C ARG A 311 3.48 -25.54 -16.22
N PHE A 312 4.22 -26.63 -16.07
CA PHE A 312 4.72 -27.37 -17.22
C PHE A 312 4.94 -28.85 -16.91
N GLU A 313 4.89 -29.67 -17.96
CA GLU A 313 5.15 -31.10 -17.88
C GLU A 313 6.65 -31.37 -17.80
N GLU A 314 7.04 -32.21 -16.85
CA GLU A 314 8.41 -32.65 -16.63
C GLU A 314 8.58 -34.13 -17.05
N PHE A 315 9.83 -34.61 -17.02
CA PHE A 315 10.15 -36.00 -17.34
C PHE A 315 9.38 -37.02 -16.48
N LEU A 316 9.05 -36.67 -15.23
CA LEU A 316 8.24 -37.49 -14.32
C LEU A 316 7.21 -36.61 -13.60
N GLY A 317 6.05 -36.42 -14.23
CA GLY A 317 4.92 -35.67 -13.66
C GLY A 317 4.93 -34.19 -14.07
N THR A 318 4.18 -33.38 -13.35
CA THR A 318 4.01 -31.96 -13.62
C THR A 318 4.68 -31.13 -12.53
N GLN A 319 5.27 -30.00 -12.92
CA GLN A 319 5.74 -28.97 -11.99
C GLN A 319 4.74 -27.81 -11.93
N ILE A 320 4.49 -27.30 -10.72
CA ILE A 320 3.67 -26.11 -10.49
C ILE A 320 4.45 -25.11 -9.64
N TRP A 321 4.31 -23.82 -10.00
CA TRP A 321 4.76 -22.69 -9.19
C TRP A 321 3.58 -21.89 -8.65
N ILE A 322 3.56 -21.68 -7.34
CA ILE A 322 2.56 -20.86 -6.66
C ILE A 322 3.24 -19.63 -6.11
N ARG A 323 2.84 -18.45 -6.57
CA ARG A 323 3.22 -17.17 -5.97
C ARG A 323 2.35 -16.90 -4.76
N SER A 324 2.96 -16.65 -3.61
CA SER A 324 2.27 -16.32 -2.36
C SER A 324 1.42 -15.06 -2.53
N GLU A 325 0.19 -15.10 -2.01
CA GLU A 325 -0.67 -13.91 -1.93
C GLU A 325 -0.19 -12.93 -0.86
N GLU A 326 0.33 -13.45 0.27
CA GLU A 326 0.79 -12.64 1.40
C GLU A 326 2.18 -12.02 1.15
N TYR A 327 3.07 -12.76 0.48
CA TYR A 327 4.43 -12.34 0.18
C TYR A 327 4.76 -12.56 -1.31
N PRO A 328 4.37 -11.63 -2.21
CA PRO A 328 4.41 -11.85 -3.67
C PRO A 328 5.78 -12.13 -4.30
N ASP A 329 6.89 -11.77 -3.63
CA ASP A 329 8.24 -12.15 -4.09
C ASP A 329 8.54 -13.64 -3.81
N PHE A 330 7.77 -14.30 -2.94
CA PHE A 330 7.97 -15.72 -2.61
C PHE A 330 7.12 -16.61 -3.50
N GLN A 331 7.79 -17.58 -4.12
CA GLN A 331 7.14 -18.60 -4.93
C GLN A 331 7.58 -20.00 -4.51
N PHE A 332 6.63 -20.93 -4.56
CA PHE A 332 6.83 -22.33 -4.22
C PHE A 332 6.80 -23.17 -5.49
N GLY A 333 7.93 -23.75 -5.86
CA GLY A 333 8.04 -24.74 -6.92
C GLY A 333 7.83 -26.13 -6.35
N ILE A 334 6.79 -26.83 -6.79
CA ILE A 334 6.44 -28.18 -6.35
C ILE A 334 6.57 -29.11 -7.56
N PHE A 335 7.28 -30.21 -7.38
CA PHE A 335 7.73 -31.09 -8.45
C PHE A 335 7.02 -32.44 -8.43
N HIS A 336 7.03 -33.12 -9.58
CA HIS A 336 6.60 -34.51 -9.71
C HIS A 336 5.14 -34.79 -9.29
N LEU A 337 4.24 -33.86 -9.60
CA LEU A 337 2.82 -34.04 -9.35
C LEU A 337 2.14 -34.88 -10.43
N LEU A 338 1.18 -35.69 -10.03
CA LEU A 338 0.00 -36.03 -10.81
C LEU A 338 -1.12 -35.10 -10.35
N LEU A 339 -1.51 -34.15 -11.19
CA LEU A 339 -2.48 -33.11 -10.83
C LEU A 339 -3.84 -33.71 -10.45
N ALA A 340 -4.50 -33.10 -9.45
CA ALA A 340 -5.85 -33.47 -9.03
C ALA A 340 -6.88 -33.25 -10.15
N ASP A 341 -6.69 -32.16 -10.92
CA ASP A 341 -7.49 -31.83 -12.09
C ASP A 341 -6.73 -30.89 -13.05
N SER A 342 -7.27 -30.69 -14.24
CA SER A 342 -6.65 -29.87 -15.30
C SER A 342 -6.80 -28.35 -15.09
N THR A 343 -7.63 -27.91 -14.13
CA THR A 343 -7.89 -26.50 -13.82
C THR A 343 -6.76 -25.85 -13.02
N LEU A 344 -5.89 -26.67 -12.41
CA LEU A 344 -4.60 -26.27 -11.88
C LEU A 344 -3.70 -25.79 -13.03
N ALA A 345 -3.93 -24.57 -13.50
CA ALA A 345 -3.26 -23.90 -14.61
C ALA A 345 -2.87 -22.47 -14.19
N GLU A 346 -2.06 -21.78 -14.99
CA GLU A 346 -1.64 -20.41 -14.73
C GLU A 346 -2.84 -19.46 -14.52
N GLY A 347 -2.71 -18.56 -13.54
CA GLY A 347 -3.76 -17.64 -13.12
C GLY A 347 -4.74 -18.21 -12.08
N ARG A 348 -4.75 -19.54 -11.87
CA ARG A 348 -5.63 -20.19 -10.91
C ARG A 348 -5.22 -19.85 -9.46
N ARG A 349 -6.17 -19.43 -8.63
CA ARG A 349 -5.97 -19.18 -7.18
C ARG A 349 -6.13 -20.45 -6.35
N VAL A 350 -5.18 -20.72 -5.46
CA VAL A 350 -5.19 -21.85 -4.52
C VAL A 350 -5.27 -21.36 -3.08
N SER A 351 -5.86 -22.17 -2.20
CA SER A 351 -5.82 -21.93 -0.75
C SER A 351 -4.74 -22.76 -0.07
N ALA A 352 -4.16 -22.28 1.03
CA ALA A 352 -3.25 -23.08 1.85
C ALA A 352 -3.92 -24.40 2.28
N GLY A 353 -3.22 -25.53 2.10
CA GLY A 353 -3.73 -26.86 2.41
C GLY A 353 -4.65 -27.46 1.36
N GLU A 354 -4.91 -26.74 0.26
CA GLU A 354 -5.70 -27.26 -0.85
C GLU A 354 -4.96 -28.38 -1.59
N LEU A 355 -5.67 -29.47 -1.92
CA LEU A 355 -5.11 -30.60 -2.66
C LEU A 355 -4.75 -30.19 -4.10
N LEU A 356 -3.46 -30.21 -4.42
CA LEU A 356 -2.95 -30.00 -5.77
C LEU A 356 -2.93 -31.29 -6.58
N GLY A 357 -2.83 -32.43 -5.91
CA GLY A 357 -2.73 -33.71 -6.57
C GLY A 357 -2.05 -34.75 -5.70
N THR A 358 -1.46 -35.72 -6.37
CA THR A 358 -0.67 -36.77 -5.74
C THR A 358 0.74 -36.76 -6.31
N HIS A 359 1.66 -37.46 -5.67
CA HIS A 359 2.96 -37.70 -6.27
C HIS A 359 2.80 -38.60 -7.51
N ILE A 360 3.57 -38.39 -8.57
CA ILE A 360 3.46 -39.17 -9.81
C ILE A 360 3.77 -40.68 -9.71
N SER A 361 4.83 -41.08 -8.99
CA SER A 361 5.26 -42.48 -8.87
C SER A 361 6.46 -42.62 -7.92
N SER A 362 6.84 -43.85 -7.60
CA SER A 362 8.04 -44.17 -6.80
C SER A 362 9.38 -44.03 -7.54
N ARG A 363 9.39 -43.51 -8.78
CA ARG A 363 10.62 -43.35 -9.59
C ARG A 363 11.39 -42.07 -9.29
N THR A 364 10.81 -41.17 -8.50
CA THR A 364 11.41 -39.93 -8.05
C THR A 364 11.00 -39.65 -6.61
N TYR A 365 11.59 -38.63 -6.00
CA TYR A 365 11.23 -38.15 -4.68
C TYR A 365 10.22 -37.02 -4.81
N SER A 366 9.48 -36.69 -3.75
CA SER A 366 8.74 -35.41 -3.77
C SER A 366 9.69 -34.31 -3.38
N ASP A 367 9.70 -33.21 -4.09
CA ASP A 367 10.53 -32.06 -3.74
C ASP A 367 9.81 -30.73 -3.88
N ILE A 368 10.35 -29.77 -3.13
CA ILE A 368 9.90 -28.39 -3.08
C ILE A 368 11.10 -27.44 -3.12
N ALA A 369 10.95 -26.36 -3.88
CA ALA A 369 11.85 -25.22 -3.92
C ALA A 369 11.09 -23.98 -3.45
N VAL A 370 11.77 -23.10 -2.70
CA VAL A 370 11.24 -21.78 -2.36
C VAL A 370 12.14 -20.74 -3.01
N ALA A 371 11.57 -19.92 -3.89
CA ALA A 371 12.27 -18.83 -4.56
C ALA A 371 11.78 -17.48 -4.05
N VAL A 372 12.73 -16.60 -3.72
CA VAL A 372 12.54 -15.16 -3.63
C VAL A 372 12.88 -14.58 -4.99
N ILE A 373 11.87 -14.13 -5.71
CA ILE A 373 11.98 -13.62 -7.08
C ILE A 373 11.76 -12.11 -7.04
N THR A 374 12.82 -11.36 -7.34
CA THR A 374 12.80 -9.92 -7.53
C THR A 374 13.16 -9.59 -8.99
N PRO A 375 13.00 -8.34 -9.46
CA PRO A 375 13.43 -7.94 -10.79
C PRO A 375 14.93 -8.11 -11.05
N PHE A 376 15.73 -8.22 -9.99
CA PHE A 376 17.18 -8.29 -10.07
C PHE A 376 17.71 -9.71 -10.01
N GLN A 377 17.01 -10.59 -9.28
CA GLN A 377 17.51 -11.93 -9.01
C GLN A 377 16.39 -12.91 -8.65
N ARG A 378 16.62 -14.17 -9.01
CA ARG A 378 16.00 -15.33 -8.37
C ARG A 378 16.98 -15.90 -7.36
N LYS A 379 16.59 -15.89 -6.09
CA LYS A 379 17.31 -16.52 -4.99
C LYS A 379 16.51 -17.66 -4.41
N LEU A 380 17.12 -18.81 -4.18
CA LEU A 380 16.48 -19.97 -3.57
C LEU A 380 16.84 -20.04 -2.09
N ILE A 381 15.85 -20.27 -1.24
CA ILE A 381 16.02 -20.41 0.22
C ILE A 381 15.44 -21.74 0.71
N SER A 382 15.79 -22.13 1.93
CA SER A 382 15.25 -23.36 2.51
C SER A 382 13.74 -23.23 2.75
N TYR A 383 12.97 -24.27 2.42
CA TYR A 383 11.56 -24.35 2.80
C TYR A 383 11.35 -24.20 4.32
N PHE A 384 12.32 -24.67 5.11
CA PHE A 384 12.27 -24.57 6.57
C PHE A 384 12.46 -23.14 7.09
N GLU A 385 12.98 -22.22 6.27
CA GLU A 385 13.10 -20.80 6.64
C GLU A 385 11.76 -20.06 6.56
N VAL A 386 10.79 -20.58 5.79
CA VAL A 386 9.48 -19.94 5.62
C VAL A 386 8.34 -20.63 6.38
N ILE A 387 8.58 -21.81 6.96
CA ILE A 387 7.55 -22.46 7.80
C ILE A 387 7.51 -21.86 9.20
N THR A 388 6.30 -21.71 9.72
CA THR A 388 6.04 -21.28 11.10
C THR A 388 6.70 -22.21 12.12
N ASP A 389 7.02 -21.70 13.31
CA ASP A 389 7.49 -22.54 14.43
C ASP A 389 6.46 -23.61 14.83
N ALA A 390 5.17 -23.28 14.74
CA ALA A 390 4.09 -24.21 15.02
C ALA A 390 4.13 -25.41 14.07
N LEU A 391 4.28 -25.18 12.76
CA LEU A 391 4.44 -26.27 11.79
C LEU A 391 5.76 -27.01 11.98
N PHE A 392 6.86 -26.27 12.18
CA PHE A 392 8.21 -26.84 12.37
C PHE A 392 8.26 -27.80 13.56
N SER A 393 7.51 -27.54 14.64
CA SER A 393 7.46 -28.43 15.83
C SER A 393 6.99 -29.87 15.55
N ARG A 394 6.47 -30.13 14.35
CA ARG A 394 6.05 -31.48 13.91
C ARG A 394 7.18 -32.27 13.25
N TYR A 395 8.30 -31.63 12.90
CA TYR A 395 9.50 -32.24 12.30
C TYR A 395 10.50 -32.63 13.37
#